data_AF-A0AAU3J4U8-F1
#
_entry.id   AF-A0AAU3J4U8-F1
#
_cell.length_a   1.000
_cell.length_b   1.000
_cell.length_c   1.000
_cell.angle_alpha   90.00
_cell.angle_beta   90.00
_cell.angle_gamma   90.00
#
_symmetry.space_group_name_H-M   'P 1'
#
loop_
_entity.id
_entity.type
_entity.pdbx_description
1 polymer ?
#
loop_
_entity_poly.entity_id
_entity_poly.type
_entity_poly.pdbx_seq_one_letter_code
_entity_poly.pdbx_strand_id
1 'polypeptide(L)'
;MAELPESVDRDILEGRTILAVKAIREAQGCPLHEAVDLYHQRYGELHPEPVSAQEAPRPRVLRFEQDGSLVVLEGLQDGQQPKK
;
A
#
# COMPACT_ATOMS: atom_id res chain seq x y z
N MET A 1 5.67 5.92 23.26
CA MET A 1 5.25 4.67 22.61
C MET A 1 5.82 3.54 23.43
N ALA A 2 5.02 2.55 23.81
CA ALA A 2 5.54 1.39 24.55
C ALA A 2 6.58 0.69 23.68
N GLU A 3 7.80 0.54 24.19
CA GLU A 3 8.86 -0.18 23.50
C GLU A 3 8.44 -1.64 23.36
N LEU A 4 8.17 -2.05 22.11
CA LEU A 4 7.90 -3.44 21.81
C LEU A 4 9.21 -4.22 21.76
N PRO A 5 9.21 -5.50 22.16
CA PRO A 5 10.40 -6.33 22.05
C PRO A 5 10.89 -6.45 20.60
N GLU A 6 12.21 -6.48 20.38
CA GLU A 6 12.81 -6.69 19.04
C GLU A 6 12.32 -7.99 18.37
N SER A 7 11.91 -8.98 19.16
CA SER A 7 11.33 -10.23 18.64
C SER A 7 10.07 -10.00 17.83
N VAL A 8 9.28 -8.97 18.15
CA VAL A 8 8.01 -8.67 17.48
C VAL A 8 8.26 -8.32 16.02
N ASP A 9 9.20 -7.42 15.76
CA ASP A 9 9.52 -7.00 14.39
C ASP A 9 10.08 -8.17 13.56
N ARG A 10 10.95 -8.98 14.16
CA ARG A 10 11.46 -10.21 13.51
C ARG A 10 10.32 -11.17 13.17
N ASP A 11 9.42 -11.41 14.11
CA ASP A 11 8.28 -12.32 13.91
C ASP A 11 7.31 -11.78 12.86
N ILE A 12 7.13 -10.46 12.78
CA ILE A 12 6.34 -9.80 11.72
C ILE A 12 6.98 -10.04 10.35
N LEU A 13 8.27 -9.75 10.20
CA LEU A 13 9.00 -9.88 8.93
C LEU A 13 9.06 -11.34 8.44
N GLU A 14 9.10 -12.30 9.37
CA GLU A 14 9.07 -13.74 9.06
C GLU A 14 7.65 -14.30 8.87
N GLY A 15 6.61 -13.48 8.95
CA GLY A 15 5.22 -13.93 8.80
C GLY A 15 4.69 -14.79 9.95
N ARG A 16 5.34 -14.74 11.13
CA ARG A 16 4.97 -15.50 12.33
C ARG A 16 3.98 -14.73 13.19
N THR A 17 2.82 -14.40 12.62
CA THR A 17 1.77 -13.54 13.23
C THR A 17 1.38 -13.97 14.64
N ILE A 18 1.18 -15.27 14.90
CA ILE A 18 0.75 -15.76 16.23
C ILE A 18 1.83 -15.48 17.29
N LEU A 19 3.12 -15.63 16.95
CA LEU A 19 4.22 -15.36 17.87
C LEU A 19 4.38 -13.86 18.12
N ALA A 20 4.26 -13.03 17.09
CA ALA A 20 4.29 -11.58 17.22
C ALA A 20 3.18 -11.07 18.15
N VAL A 21 1.93 -11.49 17.93
CA VAL A 21 0.78 -11.10 18.77
C VAL A 21 0.95 -11.60 20.20
N LYS A 22 1.45 -12.82 20.39
CA LYS A 22 1.75 -13.35 21.73
C LYS A 22 2.79 -12.49 22.44
N ALA A 23 3.90 -12.16 21.79
CA ALA A 23 4.97 -11.34 22.36
C ALA A 23 4.48 -9.93 22.73
N ILE A 24 3.62 -9.32 21.91
CA ILE A 24 2.98 -8.03 22.23
C ILE A 24 2.12 -8.15 23.50
N ARG A 25 1.28 -9.18 23.60
CA ARG A 25 0.44 -9.41 24.80
C ARG A 25 1.26 -9.60 26.06
N GLU A 26 2.35 -10.37 25.98
CA GLU A 26 3.22 -10.64 27.12
C GLU A 26 3.99 -9.39 27.54
N ALA A 27 4.46 -8.58 26.59
CA ALA A 27 5.20 -7.36 26.88
C ALA A 27 4.32 -6.24 27.46
N GLN A 28 3.10 -6.08 26.93
CA GLN A 28 2.20 -4.99 27.34
C GLN A 28 1.15 -5.39 28.38
N GLY A 29 0.99 -6.69 28.67
CA GLY A 29 -0.05 -7.18 29.57
C GLY A 29 -1.48 -6.89 29.07
N CYS A 30 -1.66 -6.76 27.75
CA CYS A 30 -2.89 -6.28 27.14
C CYS A 30 -3.85 -7.42 26.69
N PRO A 31 -5.15 -7.12 26.55
CA PRO A 31 -6.11 -8.03 25.93
C PRO A 31 -5.76 -8.33 24.46
N LEU A 32 -6.31 -9.42 23.93
CA LEU A 32 -5.98 -9.90 22.59
C LEU A 32 -6.28 -8.87 21.48
N HIS A 33 -7.41 -8.17 21.57
CA HIS A 33 -7.79 -7.19 20.54
C HIS A 33 -6.77 -6.06 20.44
N GLU A 34 -6.34 -5.52 21.59
CA GLU A 34 -5.34 -4.45 21.64
C GLU A 34 -3.98 -4.91 21.10
N ALA A 35 -3.58 -6.16 21.39
CA ALA A 35 -2.36 -6.71 20.80
C ALA A 35 -2.43 -6.89 19.28
N VAL A 36 -3.61 -7.21 18.75
CA VAL A 36 -3.85 -7.29 17.31
C VAL A 36 -3.79 -5.90 16.67
N ASP A 37 -4.34 -4.88 17.33
CA ASP A 37 -4.27 -3.50 16.84
C ASP A 37 -2.81 -3.00 16.80
N LEU A 38 -2.05 -3.26 17.86
CA LEU A 38 -0.61 -2.96 17.92
C LEU A 38 0.19 -3.74 16.86
N TYR A 39 -0.17 -5.00 16.62
CA TYR A 39 0.43 -5.81 15.54
C TYR A 39 0.19 -5.16 14.18
N HIS A 40 -1.04 -4.72 13.88
CA HIS A 40 -1.34 -4.06 12.60
C HIS A 40 -0.58 -2.75 12.43
N GLN A 41 -0.46 -1.95 13.50
CA GLN A 41 0.32 -0.72 13.46
C GLN A 41 1.79 -1.03 13.09
N ARG A 42 2.44 -1.97 13.79
CA ARG A 42 3.83 -2.35 13.51
C ARG A 42 4.00 -3.00 12.14
N TYR A 43 3.03 -3.80 11.72
CA TYR A 43 3.02 -4.38 10.39
C TYR A 43 3.02 -3.29 9.31
N GLY A 44 2.19 -2.25 9.44
CA GLY A 44 2.18 -1.12 8.50
C GLY A 44 3.48 -0.30 8.52
N GLU A 45 4.12 -0.16 9.67
CA GLU A 45 5.42 0.52 9.79
C GLU A 45 6.56 -0.27 9.10
N LEU A 46 6.53 -1.60 9.17
CA LEU A 46 7.54 -2.50 8.58
C LEU A 46 7.28 -2.82 7.10
N HIS A 47 6.02 -2.74 6.68
CA HIS A 47 5.59 -2.92 5.31
C HIS A 47 4.97 -1.61 4.81
N PRO A 48 5.79 -0.56 4.59
CA PRO A 48 5.28 0.64 3.96
C PRO A 48 4.67 0.23 2.63
N GLU A 49 3.40 0.61 2.42
CA GLU A 49 2.81 0.49 1.09
C GLU A 49 3.79 1.13 0.11
N PRO A 50 4.01 0.54 -1.08
CA PRO A 50 4.74 1.25 -2.10
C PRO A 50 4.06 2.61 -2.21
N VAL A 51 4.85 3.68 -2.10
CA VAL A 51 4.39 5.00 -2.50
C VAL A 51 4.12 4.84 -3.99
N SER A 52 2.91 4.36 -4.33
CA SER A 52 2.25 4.79 -5.54
C SER A 52 2.23 6.28 -5.34
N ALA A 53 3.25 6.93 -5.91
CA ALA A 53 3.10 8.30 -6.36
C ALA A 53 1.68 8.33 -6.87
N GLN A 54 0.84 9.15 -6.25
CA GLN A 54 -0.48 9.42 -6.77
C GLN A 54 -0.22 10.00 -8.16
N GLU A 55 0.00 9.15 -9.15
CA GLU A 55 -0.26 9.46 -10.53
C GLU A 55 -1.74 9.73 -10.50
N ALA A 56 -2.07 11.02 -10.43
CA ALA A 56 -3.40 11.50 -10.66
C ALA A 56 -3.97 10.67 -11.82
N PRO A 57 -5.15 10.06 -11.67
CA PRO A 57 -5.67 9.12 -12.66
C PRO A 57 -5.56 9.78 -14.03
N ARG A 58 -4.66 9.26 -14.88
CA ARG A 58 -4.39 9.87 -16.17
C ARG A 58 -5.71 9.85 -16.94
N PRO A 59 -6.22 11.00 -17.39
CA PRO A 59 -7.48 11.02 -18.11
C PRO A 59 -7.33 10.18 -19.38
N ARG A 60 -8.08 9.08 -19.46
CA ARG A 60 -8.17 8.23 -20.65
C ARG A 60 -9.26 8.80 -21.55
N VAL A 61 -8.88 9.27 -22.73
CA VAL A 61 -9.85 9.74 -23.73
C VAL A 61 -10.19 8.58 -24.65
N LEU A 62 -11.48 8.27 -24.76
CA LEU A 62 -11.98 7.29 -25.71
C LEU A 62 -12.34 8.00 -27.01
N ARG A 63 -11.83 7.50 -28.15
CA ARG A 63 -12.18 8.01 -29.48
C ARG A 63 -12.76 6.90 -30.33
N PHE A 64 -13.84 7.22 -31.05
CA PHE A 64 -14.36 6.38 -32.12
C PHE A 64 -13.69 6.74 -33.44
N GLU A 65 -13.12 5.74 -34.09
CA GLU A 65 -12.59 5.85 -35.44
C GLU A 65 -13.72 5.66 -36.48
N GLN A 66 -13.48 6.10 -37.72
CA GLN A 66 -14.49 6.06 -38.78
C GLN A 66 -14.91 4.65 -39.18
N ASP A 67 -14.10 3.65 -38.84
CA ASP A 67 -14.38 2.21 -39.03
C ASP A 67 -15.23 1.60 -37.89
N GLY A 68 -15.61 2.40 -36.89
CA GLY A 68 -16.38 1.96 -35.73
C GLY A 68 -15.55 1.38 -34.59
N SER A 69 -14.22 1.39 -34.70
CA SER A 69 -13.32 0.96 -33.63
C SER A 69 -13.26 1.98 -32.49
N LEU A 70 -13.19 1.49 -31.24
CA LEU A 70 -13.01 2.31 -30.05
C LEU A 70 -11.56 2.22 -29.58
N VAL A 71 -10.85 3.35 -29.61
CA VAL A 71 -9.44 3.42 -29.18
C VAL A 71 -9.30 4.20 -27.88
N VAL A 72 -8.41 3.72 -27.00
CA VAL A 72 -8.03 4.40 -25.74
C VAL A 72 -6.79 5.24 -26.02
N LEU A 73 -6.91 6.56 -25.91
CA LEU A 73 -5.79 7.48 -25.97
C LEU A 73 -5.34 7.81 -24.55
N GLU A 74 -4.19 7.28 -24.15
CA GLU A 74 -3.54 7.67 -22.90
C GLU A 74 -2.77 8.98 -23.12
N GLY A 75 -3.20 10.04 -22.42
CA GLY A 75 -2.60 11.38 -22.30
C GLY A 75 -1.53 11.79 -23.32
N LEU A 76 -1.92 12.61 -24.29
CA LEU A 76 -0.98 13.38 -25.10
C LEU A 76 -0.15 14.28 -24.15
N GLN A 77 1.18 14.13 -24.14
CA GLN A 77 2.03 15.14 -23.52
C GLN A 77 1.77 16.47 -24.24
N ASP A 78 1.47 17.51 -23.45
CA ASP A 78 1.31 18.88 -23.92
C ASP A 78 2.57 19.27 -24.73
N GLY A 79 2.43 19.44 -26.05
CA GLY A 79 3.53 20.01 -26.85
C GLY A 79 3.77 19.54 -28.28
N GLN A 80 3.00 18.63 -28.88
CA GLN A 80 3.23 18.28 -30.29
C GLN A 80 2.11 18.79 -31.19
N GLN A 81 2.26 20.04 -31.65
CA GLN A 81 1.45 20.60 -32.72
C GLN A 81 1.65 19.80 -34.03
N PRO A 82 0.58 19.51 -34.80
CA PRO A 82 0.73 18.92 -36.11
C PRO A 82 1.31 19.96 -37.07
N LYS A 83 2.45 19.63 -37.70
CA LYS A 83 2.93 20.36 -38.88
C LYS A 83 1.92 20.16 -40.01
N LYS A 84 1.55 21.28 -40.65
CA LYS A 84 0.72 21.37 -41.86
C LYS A 84 1.33 20.60 -43.02
#